data_AF-X1C598-F1
#
_entry.id   AF-X1C598-F1
#
_cell.length_a   1.000
_cell.length_b   1.000
_cell.length_c   1.000
_cell.angle_alpha   90.00
_cell.angle_beta   90.00
_cell.angle_gamma   90.00
#
_symmetry.space_group_name_H-M   'P 1'
#
loop_
_entity.id
_entity.type
_entity.pdbx_description
1 polymer ?
#
loop_
_entity_poly.entity_id
_entity_poly.type
_entity_poly.pdbx_seq_one_letter_code
_entity_poly.pdbx_strand_id
1 'polypeptide(L)'
;MFEAGFAQASITPEHRTVLCGYRARREKARGTHDELNATCAVLSDGDKRIVLFSLDLIGVTKDISDSLKSILSKRTGIKQDNILIACTHTHSGPDTIYLFGAGDDIQRYCRQLKDQIPILVEKALSKMAETRVSIVQTKVSDIAFNRRLLLKD
;
A
#
# COMPACT_ATOMS: atom_id res chain seq x y z
N MET A 1 -15.46 20.42 -10.60
CA MET A 1 -16.25 19.17 -10.72
C MET A 1 -15.32 18.05 -10.31
N PHE A 2 -15.75 17.15 -9.41
CA PHE A 2 -14.84 16.11 -8.94
C PHE A 2 -14.74 14.98 -9.96
N GLU A 3 -13.54 14.46 -10.14
CA GLU A 3 -13.30 13.24 -10.92
C GLU A 3 -12.55 12.22 -10.07
N ALA A 4 -12.78 10.94 -10.33
CA ALA A 4 -12.03 9.87 -9.72
C ALA A 4 -11.71 8.75 -10.72
N GLY A 5 -10.55 8.15 -10.52
CA GLY A 5 -10.07 7.00 -11.28
C GLY A 5 -9.56 5.95 -10.31
N PHE A 6 -9.92 4.69 -10.56
CA PHE A 6 -9.59 3.57 -9.67
C PHE A 6 -8.90 2.45 -10.44
N ALA A 7 -7.90 1.85 -9.81
CA ALA A 7 -7.28 0.64 -10.30
C ALA A 7 -6.81 -0.24 -9.15
N GLN A 8 -6.80 -1.54 -9.39
CA GLN A 8 -6.21 -2.53 -8.50
C GLN A 8 -5.29 -3.44 -9.31
N ALA A 9 -4.20 -3.90 -8.70
CA ALA A 9 -3.33 -4.94 -9.23
C ALA A 9 -2.75 -5.78 -8.10
N SER A 10 -2.50 -7.06 -8.39
CA SER A 10 -1.76 -7.96 -7.51
C SER A 10 -0.32 -7.45 -7.34
N ILE A 11 0.10 -7.33 -6.09
CA ILE A 11 1.47 -7.08 -5.65
C ILE A 11 2.03 -8.32 -4.94
N THR A 12 1.45 -9.49 -5.18
CA THR A 12 1.96 -10.75 -4.63
C THR A 12 3.40 -10.96 -5.15
N PRO A 13 4.36 -11.34 -4.28
CA PRO A 13 5.73 -11.61 -4.72
C PRO A 13 5.80 -12.70 -5.77
N GLU A 14 6.63 -12.49 -6.79
CA GLU A 14 6.95 -13.51 -7.79
C GLU A 14 7.94 -14.58 -7.28
N HIS A 15 8.42 -14.44 -6.04
CA HIS A 15 9.38 -15.34 -5.41
C HIS A 15 9.11 -15.47 -3.91
N ARG A 16 9.60 -16.57 -3.34
CA ARG A 16 9.51 -16.79 -1.89
C ARG A 16 10.33 -15.75 -1.14
N THR A 17 9.69 -15.08 -0.20
CA THR A 17 10.29 -14.07 0.68
C THR A 17 9.83 -14.27 2.12
N VAL A 18 10.47 -13.59 3.07
CA VAL A 18 10.07 -13.60 4.48
C VAL A 18 8.79 -12.79 4.69
N LEU A 19 7.93 -13.25 5.61
CA LEU A 19 6.71 -12.54 5.99
C LEU A 19 6.97 -11.60 7.15
N CYS A 20 6.39 -10.40 7.13
CA CYS A 20 6.66 -9.38 8.12
C CYS A 20 5.76 -9.44 9.37
N GLY A 21 6.24 -8.88 10.49
CA GLY A 21 5.44 -8.59 11.68
C GLY A 21 5.71 -9.51 12.87
N TYR A 22 5.61 -10.84 12.72
CA TYR A 22 5.87 -11.74 13.86
C TYR A 22 7.32 -12.23 13.86
N ARG A 23 8.17 -11.63 14.71
CA ARG A 23 9.60 -11.98 14.85
C ARG A 23 9.89 -13.46 15.13
N ALA A 24 8.93 -14.21 15.67
CA ALA A 24 9.09 -15.64 15.90
C ALA A 24 9.09 -16.48 14.61
N ARG A 25 8.58 -15.94 13.48
CA ARG A 25 8.63 -16.63 12.18
C ARG A 25 10.04 -16.57 11.62
N ARG A 26 10.62 -17.75 11.35
CA ARG A 26 11.99 -17.91 10.83
C ARG A 26 12.03 -18.39 9.37
N GLU A 27 10.93 -18.92 8.86
CA GLU A 27 10.84 -19.46 7.52
C GLU A 27 10.31 -18.44 6.52
N LYS A 28 10.69 -18.58 5.24
CA LYS A 28 10.06 -17.88 4.12
C LYS A 28 8.65 -18.40 3.87
N ALA A 29 7.81 -17.57 3.26
CA ALA A 29 6.47 -17.96 2.82
C ALA A 29 6.49 -19.31 2.06
N ARG A 30 5.54 -20.19 2.37
CA ARG A 30 5.41 -21.52 1.73
C ARG A 30 4.51 -21.48 0.49
N GLY A 31 3.74 -20.42 0.33
CA GLY A 31 2.84 -20.18 -0.79
C GLY A 31 2.00 -18.93 -0.53
N THR A 32 1.02 -18.71 -1.41
CA THR A 32 0.07 -17.60 -1.35
C THR A 32 -1.32 -18.18 -1.06
N HIS A 33 -1.96 -17.71 0.01
CA HIS A 33 -3.34 -18.09 0.31
C HIS A 33 -4.31 -17.22 -0.51
N ASP A 34 -4.21 -15.90 -0.35
CA ASP A 34 -4.91 -14.89 -1.13
C ASP A 34 -3.90 -13.94 -1.80
N GLU A 35 -4.26 -13.36 -2.93
CA GLU A 35 -3.45 -12.32 -3.55
C GLU A 35 -3.34 -11.09 -2.65
N LEU A 36 -2.13 -10.54 -2.56
CA LEU A 36 -1.91 -9.22 -1.98
C LEU A 36 -2.15 -8.18 -3.06
N ASN A 37 -2.94 -7.15 -2.77
CA ASN A 37 -3.29 -6.13 -3.75
C ASN A 37 -2.69 -4.76 -3.38
N ALA A 38 -2.38 -3.99 -4.42
CA ALA A 38 -2.31 -2.54 -4.36
C ALA A 38 -3.61 -1.99 -4.95
N THR A 39 -4.35 -1.24 -4.14
CA THR A 39 -5.51 -0.48 -4.59
C THR A 39 -5.13 0.99 -4.68
N CYS A 40 -5.38 1.59 -5.84
CA CYS A 40 -5.08 2.99 -6.14
C CYS A 40 -6.38 3.75 -6.43
N ALA A 41 -6.53 4.90 -5.80
CA ALA A 41 -7.52 5.91 -6.15
C ALA A 41 -6.80 7.21 -6.51
N VAL A 42 -7.13 7.77 -7.67
CA VAL A 42 -6.73 9.11 -8.07
C VAL A 42 -7.96 9.98 -8.00
N LEU A 43 -7.88 11.09 -7.27
CA LEU A 43 -8.97 12.05 -7.09
C LEU A 43 -8.55 13.41 -7.64
N SER A 44 -9.47 14.11 -8.31
CA SER A 44 -9.25 15.43 -8.89
C SER A 44 -10.39 16.36 -8.52
N ASP A 45 -10.08 17.61 -8.14
CA ASP A 45 -11.08 18.68 -7.96
C ASP A 45 -11.21 19.60 -9.20
N GLY A 46 -10.36 19.39 -10.21
CA GLY A 46 -10.22 20.21 -11.42
C GLY A 46 -8.95 21.07 -11.45
N ASP A 47 -8.32 21.33 -10.30
CA ASP A 47 -7.03 22.05 -10.18
C ASP A 47 -5.92 21.10 -9.74
N LYS A 48 -6.17 20.30 -8.71
CA LYS A 48 -5.21 19.38 -8.10
C LYS A 48 -5.66 17.95 -8.25
N ARG A 49 -4.67 17.08 -8.42
CA ARG A 49 -4.82 15.64 -8.30
C ARG A 49 -4.10 15.13 -7.06
N ILE A 50 -4.72 14.19 -6.37
CA ILE A 50 -4.13 13.41 -5.30
C ILE A 50 -4.18 11.92 -5.62
N VAL A 51 -3.21 11.16 -5.12
CA VAL A 51 -3.16 9.70 -5.25
C VAL A 51 -3.19 9.08 -3.86
N LEU A 52 -4.10 8.14 -3.66
CA LEU A 52 -4.24 7.37 -2.44
C LEU A 52 -3.99 5.91 -2.75
N PHE A 53 -3.06 5.28 -2.04
CA PHE A 53 -2.87 3.83 -2.09
C PHE A 53 -3.29 3.16 -0.80
N SER A 54 -3.88 1.98 -0.92
CA SER A 54 -3.93 0.96 0.13
C SER A 54 -3.18 -0.26 -0.38
N LEU A 55 -2.06 -0.59 0.27
CA LEU A 55 -1.24 -1.75 -0.04
C LEU A 55 -1.50 -2.85 0.99
N ASP A 56 -1.68 -4.09 0.53
CA ASP A 56 -1.75 -5.28 1.40
C ASP A 56 -0.37 -5.67 1.93
N LEU A 57 0.20 -4.78 2.75
CA LEU A 57 1.51 -4.90 3.39
C LEU A 57 1.43 -4.48 4.86
N ILE A 58 2.46 -4.82 5.63
CA ILE A 58 2.59 -4.33 7.01
C ILE A 58 2.83 -2.81 7.05
N GLY A 59 3.51 -2.28 6.05
CA GLY A 59 4.06 -0.94 6.00
C GLY A 59 5.18 -0.89 4.97
N VAL A 60 5.68 0.30 4.64
CA VAL A 60 6.86 0.48 3.80
C VAL A 60 7.82 1.43 4.50
N THR A 61 9.12 1.26 4.29
CA THR A 61 10.11 2.22 4.79
C THR A 61 9.93 3.59 4.14
N LYS A 62 10.46 4.62 4.81
CA LYS A 62 10.53 5.97 4.25
C LYS A 62 11.22 5.98 2.89
N ASP A 63 12.33 5.25 2.74
CA ASP A 63 13.09 5.20 1.49
C ASP A 63 12.28 4.60 0.34
N ILE A 64 11.49 3.55 0.60
CA ILE A 64 10.58 2.97 -0.40
C ILE A 64 9.48 3.97 -0.75
N SER A 65 8.85 4.59 0.25
CA SER A 65 7.82 5.60 0.06
C SER A 65 8.33 6.79 -0.77
N ASP A 66 9.44 7.41 -0.39
CA ASP A 66 10.02 8.56 -1.07
C ASP A 66 10.45 8.22 -2.49
N SER A 67 11.04 7.03 -2.69
CA SER A 67 11.40 6.54 -4.02
C SER A 67 10.18 6.37 -4.92
N LEU A 68 9.10 5.77 -4.40
CA LEU A 68 7.84 5.61 -5.14
C LEU A 68 7.23 6.97 -5.47
N LYS A 69 7.14 7.89 -4.49
CA LYS A 69 6.62 9.25 -4.71
C LYS A 69 7.43 10.00 -5.76
N SER A 70 8.76 9.90 -5.74
CA SER A 70 9.63 10.50 -6.75
C SER A 70 9.36 9.95 -8.15
N ILE A 71 9.28 8.63 -8.31
CA ILE A 71 8.99 7.97 -9.59
C ILE A 71 7.60 8.40 -10.10
N LEU A 72 6.59 8.33 -9.24
CA LEU A 72 5.22 8.71 -9.58
C LEU A 72 5.13 10.18 -9.99
N SER A 73 5.78 11.07 -9.26
CA SER A 73 5.79 12.49 -9.57
C SER A 73 6.40 12.77 -10.94
N LYS A 74 7.52 12.13 -11.26
CA LYS A 74 8.16 12.23 -12.57
C LYS A 74 7.29 11.69 -13.71
N ARG A 75 6.59 10.57 -13.49
CA ARG A 75 5.78 9.91 -14.54
C ARG A 75 4.43 10.57 -14.78
N THR A 76 3.82 11.15 -13.74
CA THR A 76 2.43 11.61 -13.79
C THR A 76 2.27 13.14 -13.67
N GLY A 77 3.32 13.85 -13.25
CA GLY A 77 3.27 15.28 -12.93
C GLY A 77 2.59 15.59 -11.58
N ILE A 78 2.07 14.59 -10.85
CA ILE A 78 1.46 14.80 -9.55
C ILE A 78 2.55 15.11 -8.52
N LYS A 79 2.36 16.16 -7.70
CA LYS A 79 3.33 16.55 -6.67
C LYS A 79 3.47 15.43 -5.63
N GLN A 80 4.69 15.21 -5.12
CA GLN A 80 4.95 14.17 -4.12
C GLN A 80 4.10 14.33 -2.84
N ASP A 81 3.82 15.57 -2.44
CA ASP A 81 2.98 15.90 -1.28
C ASP A 81 1.51 15.53 -1.48
N ASN A 82 1.10 15.32 -2.73
CA ASN A 82 -0.26 14.89 -3.10
C ASN A 82 -0.37 13.35 -3.20
N ILE A 83 0.65 12.60 -2.80
CA ILE A 83 0.68 11.14 -2.86
C ILE A 83 0.71 10.57 -1.44
N LEU A 84 -0.33 9.83 -1.08
CA LEU A 84 -0.43 9.10 0.19
C LEU A 84 -0.31 7.60 -0.08
N ILE A 85 0.65 6.95 0.58
CA ILE A 85 0.82 5.50 0.56
C ILE A 85 0.42 4.96 1.92
N ALA A 86 -0.71 4.26 2.00
CA ALA A 86 -1.15 3.56 3.19
C ALA A 86 -0.97 2.05 3.02
N CYS A 87 -0.89 1.34 4.14
CA CYS A 87 -0.79 -0.11 4.18
C CYS A 87 -1.85 -0.66 5.14
N THR A 88 -2.42 -1.83 4.85
CA THR A 88 -3.46 -2.46 5.68
C THR A 88 -2.93 -3.01 7.00
N HIS A 89 -1.61 -3.02 7.17
CA HIS A 89 -0.91 -3.57 8.32
C HIS A 89 -1.04 -5.11 8.45
N THR A 90 -1.21 -5.80 7.32
CA THR A 90 -1.23 -7.27 7.31
C THR A 90 0.12 -7.84 7.74
N HIS A 91 0.07 -8.80 8.66
CA HIS A 91 1.25 -9.56 9.09
C HIS A 91 1.51 -10.78 8.19
N SER A 92 0.72 -10.98 7.14
CA SER A 92 0.86 -12.12 6.21
C SER A 92 1.44 -11.72 4.85
N GLY A 93 1.96 -10.50 4.74
CA GLY A 93 2.66 -10.00 3.56
C GLY A 93 4.19 -10.03 3.71
N PRO A 94 4.92 -9.79 2.61
CA PRO A 94 6.38 -9.66 2.58
C PRO A 94 6.94 -8.62 3.52
N ASP A 95 8.20 -8.79 3.94
CA ASP A 95 8.92 -7.74 4.64
C ASP A 95 9.35 -6.61 3.70
N THR A 96 8.78 -5.43 3.95
CA THR A 96 9.06 -4.16 3.27
C THR A 96 9.47 -3.06 4.25
N ILE A 97 9.63 -3.42 5.53
CA ILE A 97 10.10 -2.52 6.60
C ILE A 97 11.47 -2.93 7.15
N TYR A 98 12.06 -3.99 6.57
CA TYR A 98 13.37 -4.55 6.93
C TYR A 98 13.44 -5.04 8.38
N LEU A 99 12.34 -5.57 8.91
CA LEU A 99 12.28 -6.14 10.25
C LEU A 99 13.26 -7.32 10.42
N PHE A 100 13.44 -8.11 9.36
CA PHE A 100 14.34 -9.26 9.29
C PHE A 100 15.61 -8.97 8.48
N GLY A 101 15.93 -7.69 8.26
CA GLY A 101 17.05 -7.25 7.43
C GLY A 101 16.65 -6.91 5.99
N ALA A 102 17.66 -6.71 5.14
CA ALA A 102 17.50 -6.24 3.77
C ALA A 102 18.04 -7.27 2.75
N GLY A 103 17.71 -8.56 2.95
CA GLY A 103 18.13 -9.65 2.07
C GLY A 103 17.67 -9.49 0.62
N ASP A 104 18.29 -10.23 -0.29
CA ASP A 104 18.06 -10.10 -1.73
C ASP A 104 16.60 -10.33 -2.16
N ASP A 105 15.90 -11.24 -1.47
CA ASP A 105 14.48 -11.51 -1.71
C ASP A 105 13.60 -10.31 -1.33
N ILE A 106 13.88 -9.65 -0.21
CA ILE A 106 13.20 -8.41 0.17
C ILE A 106 13.50 -7.31 -0.84
N GLN A 107 14.77 -7.14 -1.22
CA GLN A 107 15.16 -6.10 -2.19
C GLN A 107 14.54 -6.33 -3.57
N ARG A 108 14.47 -7.59 -4.02
CA ARG A 108 13.78 -7.96 -5.27
C ARG A 108 12.30 -7.63 -5.20
N TYR A 109 11.65 -7.90 -4.07
CA TYR A 109 10.24 -7.54 -3.89
C TYR A 109 10.02 -6.02 -3.88
N CYS A 110 10.90 -5.27 -3.22
CA CYS A 110 10.83 -3.80 -3.22
C CYS A 110 11.02 -3.21 -4.64
N ARG A 111 11.85 -3.83 -5.49
CA ARG A 111 11.96 -3.45 -6.91
C ARG A 111 10.67 -3.75 -7.68
N GLN A 112 10.09 -4.94 -7.50
CA GLN A 112 8.79 -5.30 -8.10
C GLN A 112 7.72 -4.24 -7.80
N LEU A 113 7.63 -3.78 -6.54
CA LEU A 113 6.70 -2.70 -6.17
C LEU A 113 6.97 -1.40 -6.92
N LYS A 114 8.24 -1.01 -7.08
CA LYS A 114 8.64 0.22 -7.81
C LYS A 114 8.32 0.15 -9.30
N ASP A 115 8.29 -1.05 -9.88
CA ASP A 115 7.95 -1.25 -11.29
C ASP A 115 6.43 -1.27 -11.50
N GLN A 116 5.69 -1.94 -10.61
CA GLN A 116 4.24 -2.14 -10.74
C GLN A 116 3.40 -0.93 -10.34
N ILE A 117 3.73 -0.27 -9.23
CA ILE A 117 2.90 0.81 -8.65
C ILE A 117 2.71 1.99 -9.63
N PRO A 118 3.72 2.47 -10.38
CA PRO A 118 3.51 3.56 -11.31
C PRO A 118 2.56 3.21 -12.47
N ILE A 119 2.65 1.99 -12.98
CA ILE A 119 1.73 1.49 -14.02
C ILE A 119 0.30 1.45 -13.49
N LEU A 120 0.12 1.09 -12.22
CA LEU A 120 -1.19 1.10 -11.57
C LEU A 120 -1.80 2.51 -11.49
N VAL A 121 -1.01 3.54 -11.21
CA VAL A 121 -1.48 4.94 -11.21
C VAL A 121 -1.85 5.40 -12.61
N GLU A 122 -1.05 5.08 -13.62
CA GLU A 122 -1.38 5.38 -15.02
C GLU A 122 -2.71 4.73 -15.43
N LYS A 123 -2.97 3.50 -14.98
CA LYS A 123 -4.25 2.80 -15.20
C LYS A 123 -5.41 3.44 -14.44
N ALA A 124 -5.19 3.99 -13.25
CA ALA A 124 -6.22 4.74 -12.54
C ALA A 124 -6.51 6.08 -13.26
N LEU A 125 -5.47 6.79 -13.69
CA LEU A 125 -5.57 8.04 -14.46
C LEU A 125 -6.32 7.89 -15.78
N SER A 126 -6.15 6.76 -16.49
CA SER A 126 -6.89 6.52 -17.74
C SER A 126 -8.38 6.20 -17.54
N LYS A 127 -8.80 6.00 -16.29
CA LYS A 127 -10.18 5.69 -15.89
C LYS A 127 -10.85 6.82 -15.12
N MET A 128 -10.29 8.03 -15.19
CA MET A 128 -10.89 9.20 -14.55
C MET A 128 -12.27 9.48 -15.15
N ALA A 129 -13.26 9.64 -14.28
CA ALA A 129 -14.61 10.02 -14.64
C ALA A 129 -15.19 10.97 -13.61
N GLU A 130 -16.14 11.82 -14.03
CA GLU A 130 -16.91 12.67 -13.14
C GLU A 130 -17.54 11.83 -12.01
N THR A 131 -17.46 12.34 -10.79
CA THR A 131 -17.92 11.62 -9.61
C THR A 131 -18.50 12.55 -8.55
N ARG A 132 -19.14 11.95 -7.55
CA ARG A 132 -19.59 12.61 -6.32
C ARG A 132 -18.88 11.98 -5.14
N VAL A 133 -18.40 12.83 -4.23
CA VAL A 133 -17.76 12.41 -2.99
C VAL A 133 -18.77 12.53 -1.85
N SER A 134 -18.86 11.54 -0.99
CA SER A 134 -19.69 11.57 0.22
C SER A 134 -18.96 10.85 1.34
N ILE A 135 -19.16 11.31 2.56
CA ILE A 135 -18.53 10.74 3.76
C ILE A 135 -19.64 10.27 4.68
N VAL A 136 -19.53 9.04 5.15
CA VAL A 136 -20.45 8.43 6.12
C VAL A 136 -19.61 7.81 7.22
N GLN A 137 -20.06 7.96 8.45
CA GLN A 137 -19.44 7.38 9.63
C GLN A 137 -20.47 6.54 10.38
N THR A 138 -20.03 5.38 10.87
CA THR A 138 -20.81 4.53 11.76
C THR A 138 -19.91 3.91 12.83
N LYS A 139 -20.53 3.34 13.86
CA LYS A 139 -19.84 2.61 14.92
C LYS A 139 -19.87 1.12 14.61
N VAL A 140 -18.71 0.48 14.65
CA VAL A 140 -18.58 -0.98 14.56
C VAL A 140 -18.04 -1.47 15.90
N SER A 141 -18.91 -2.09 16.71
CA SER A 141 -18.48 -2.79 17.93
C SER A 141 -18.00 -4.20 17.60
N ASP A 142 -17.30 -4.82 18.54
CA ASP A 142 -17.05 -6.29 18.57
C ASP A 142 -16.05 -6.86 17.56
N ILE A 143 -15.41 -6.02 16.73
CA ILE A 143 -14.35 -6.46 15.79
C ILE A 143 -12.93 -6.28 16.34
N ALA A 144 -12.74 -5.38 17.31
CA ALA A 144 -11.44 -5.01 17.85
C ALA A 144 -11.52 -4.76 19.35
N PHE A 145 -10.43 -5.06 20.06
CA PHE A 145 -10.29 -4.81 21.49
C PHE A 145 -8.90 -4.23 21.79
N ASN A 146 -8.78 -3.48 22.89
CA ASN A 146 -7.48 -3.02 23.34
C ASN A 146 -6.72 -4.19 23.99
N ARG A 147 -5.67 -4.67 23.30
CA ARG A 147 -4.82 -5.76 23.81
C ARG A 147 -3.88 -5.36 24.95
N ARG A 148 -3.81 -4.07 25.32
CA ARG A 148 -3.06 -3.56 26.47
C ARG A 148 -4.06 -3.12 27.55
N LEU A 149 -4.44 -4.06 28.40
CA LEU A 149 -5.30 -3.79 29.54
C LEU A 149 -4.50 -3.05 30.62
N LEU A 150 -5.06 -1.97 31.16
CA LEU A 150 -4.56 -1.35 32.38
C LEU A 150 -4.98 -2.26 33.54
N LEU A 151 -4.01 -2.97 34.12
CA LEU A 151 -4.23 -3.69 35.37
C LEU A 151 -4.37 -2.66 36.49
N LYS A 152 -5.29 -2.90 37.43
CA LYS A 152 -5.29 -2.16 38.69
C LYS A 152 -4.05 -2.59 39.48
N ASP A 153 -3.39 -1.62 40.11
CA ASP A 153 -2.28 -1.86 41.04
C ASP A 153 -2.71 -2.80 42.19
#